data_AF-A0A8T4NQZ5-F1
#
_entry.id   AF-A0A8T4NQZ5-F1
#
_cell.length_a   1.000
_cell.length_b   1.000
_cell.length_c   1.000
_cell.angle_alpha   90.00
_cell.angle_beta   90.00
_cell.angle_gamma   90.00
#
_symmetry.space_group_name_H-M   'P 1'
#
loop_
_entity.id
_entity.type
_entity.pdbx_description
1 polymer ?
#
loop_
_entity_poly.entity_id
_entity_poly.type
_entity_poly.pdbx_seq_one_letter_code
_entity_poly.pdbx_strand_id
1 'polypeptide(L)' 'MENEELIISKLDILKQEIDFIKEHIVDVTLTQDDIDSLNEAEDDLKEGRTKRL' A
#
# COMPACT_ATOMS: atom_id res chain seq x y z
N MET A 1 5.46 23.00 31.14
CA MET A 1 5.88 23.77 29.96
C MET A 1 6.94 23.03 29.15
N GLU A 2 8.21 22.86 29.56
CA GLU A 2 9.21 22.12 28.74
C GLU A 2 8.79 20.68 28.35
N ASN A 3 8.23 19.92 29.28
CA ASN A 3 7.76 18.56 28.98
C ASN A 3 6.54 18.53 28.04
N GLU A 4 5.67 19.54 28.10
CA GLU A 4 4.50 19.62 27.22
C GLU A 4 4.93 19.95 25.79
N GLU A 5 5.88 20.87 25.62
CA GLU A 5 6.48 21.21 24.32
C GLU A 5 7.20 20.00 23.72
N LEU A 6 7.94 19.23 24.53
CA LEU A 6 8.59 18.00 24.08
C LEU A 6 7.56 16.93 23.65
N ILE A 7 6.46 16.80 24.39
CA ILE A 7 5.38 15.86 24.04
C ILE A 7 4.73 16.27 22.71
N ILE A 8 4.41 17.55 22.53
CA ILE A 8 3.80 18.06 21.30
C ILE A 8 4.74 17.82 20.11
N SER A 9 6.03 18.12 20.25
CA SER A 9 7.01 17.88 19.18
C SER A 9 7.06 16.41 18.77
N LYS A 10 7.03 15.48 19.73
CA LYS A 10 7.01 14.03 19.42
C LYS A 10 5.72 13.58 18.74
N LEU A 11 4.58 14.16 19.14
CA LEU A 11 3.29 13.86 18.50
C LEU A 11 3.23 14.38 17.07
N ASP A 12 3.81 15.55 16.78
CA ASP A 12 3.88 16.09 15.43
C ASP A 12 4.74 15.21 14.51
N ILE A 13 5.88 14.69 15.01
CA ILE A 13 6.71 13.75 14.25
C ILE A 13 5.93 12.47 13.95
N LEU A 14 5.28 11.87 14.96
CA LEU A 14 4.47 10.66 14.76
C LEU A 14 3.34 10.88 13.75
N LYS A 15 2.72 12.06 13.76
CA LYS A 15 1.69 12.42 12.79
C LYS A 15 2.26 12.44 11.37
N GLN A 16 3.41 13.08 11.17
CA GLN A 16 4.07 13.12 9.85
C GLN A 16 4.44 11.71 9.34
N GLU A 17 4.96 10.86 10.21
CA GLU A 17 5.28 9.47 9.86
C GLU A 17 4.02 8.67 9.48
N ILE A 18 2.93 8.83 10.23
CA ILE A 18 1.65 8.17 9.92
C ILE A 18 1.08 8.67 8.58
N ASP A 19 1.15 9.97 8.32
CA ASP A 19 0.64 10.56 7.08
C ASP A 19 1.46 10.07 5.88
N PHE A 20 2.80 9.99 6.01
CA PHE A 20 3.68 9.39 5.01
C PHE A 20 3.31 7.93 4.71
N ILE A 21 3.12 7.11 5.76
CA ILE A 21 2.73 5.70 5.59
C ILE A 21 1.39 5.60 4.86
N LYS A 22 0.39 6.41 5.26
CA LYS A 22 -0.94 6.38 4.62
C LYS A 22 -0.91 6.77 3.15
N GLU A 23 -0.07 7.73 2.78
CA GLU A 23 0.09 8.15 1.38
C GLU A 23 0.68 7.01 0.54
N HIS A 24 1.67 6.31 1.06
CA HIS A 24 2.42 5.32 0.28
C HIS A 24 1.90 3.88 0.43
N ILE A 25 1.06 3.57 1.42
CA ILE A 25 0.55 2.20 1.63
C ILE A 25 -0.32 1.73 0.46
N VAL A 26 -1.04 2.66 -0.18
CA VAL A 26 -1.90 2.36 -1.35
C VAL A 26 -1.05 1.86 -2.52
N ASP A 27 0.16 2.39 -2.68
CA ASP A 27 1.09 1.99 -3.76
C ASP A 27 1.66 0.57 -3.56
N VAL A 28 1.65 0.04 -2.35
CA VAL A 28 2.21 -1.29 -2.02
C VAL A 28 1.12 -2.36 -1.84
N THR A 29 -0.14 -1.96 -1.71
CA THR A 29 -1.27 -2.88 -1.59
C THR A 29 -1.88 -3.14 -2.95
N LEU A 30 -1.91 -4.42 -3.35
CA LEU A 30 -2.74 -4.85 -4.48
C LEU A 30 -4.20 -4.52 -4.18
N THR A 31 -4.85 -3.87 -5.12
CA THR A 31 -6.30 -3.69 -5.09
C THR A 31 -7.01 -5.01 -5.40
N GLN A 32 -8.32 -5.06 -5.17
CA GLN A 32 -9.12 -6.23 -5.58
C GLN A 32 -9.04 -6.43 -7.10
N ASP A 33 -9.01 -5.35 -7.89
CA ASP A 33 -8.88 -5.41 -9.34
C ASP A 33 -7.53 -6.02 -9.77
N ASP A 34 -6.45 -5.70 -9.05
CA ASP A 34 -5.13 -6.30 -9.29
C ASP A 34 -5.13 -7.81 -8.97
N ILE A 35 -5.79 -8.20 -7.88
CA ILE A 35 -5.95 -9.62 -7.50
C ILE A 35 -6.77 -10.37 -8.55
N ASP A 36 -7.87 -9.78 -8.99
CA ASP A 36 -8.75 -10.38 -9.99
C ASP A 36 -8.01 -10.54 -11.34
N SER A 37 -7.21 -9.55 -11.72
CA SER A 37 -6.37 -9.60 -12.93
C SER A 37 -5.30 -10.70 -12.85
N LEU A 38 -4.70 -10.90 -11.67
CA LEU A 38 -3.74 -11.99 -11.45
C LEU A 38 -4.40 -13.36 -11.53
N ASN A 39 -5.60 -13.51 -10.95
CA ASN A 39 -6.36 -14.76 -11.02
C ASN A 39 -6.76 -15.10 -12.46
N GLU A 40 -7.25 -14.12 -13.23
CA GLU A 40 -7.58 -14.29 -14.65
C GLU A 40 -6.33 -14.72 -15.45
N ALA A 41 -5.19 -14.06 -15.22
CA ALA A 41 -3.93 -14.42 -15.86
C ALA A 41 -3.46 -15.85 -15.50
N GLU A 42 -3.69 -16.29 -14.25
CA GLU A 42 -3.39 -17.66 -13.81
C GLU A 42 -4.27 -18.69 -14.52
N ASP A 43 -5.57 -18.41 -14.65
CA ASP A 43 -6.52 -19.27 -15.34
C ASP A 43 -6.21 -19.37 -16.85
N ASP A 44 -5.94 -18.24 -17.49
CA ASP A 44 -5.50 -18.19 -18.89
C ASP A 44 -4.21 -19.01 -19.12
N LEU A 45 -3.28 -18.98 -18.17
CA LEU A 45 -2.05 -19.77 -18.24
C LEU A 45 -2.35 -21.27 -18.14
N LYS A 46 -3.19 -21.67 -17.18
CA LYS A 46 -3.59 -23.09 -16.98
C LYS A 46 -4.30 -23.66 -18.19
N GLU A 47 -5.14 -22.86 -18.83
CA GLU A 47 -5.93 -23.27 -19.99
C GLU A 47 -5.17 -23.10 -21.32
N GLY A 48 -3.94 -22.60 -21.28
CA GLY A 48 -3.11 -22.38 -22.48
C GLY A 48 -3.63 -21.27 -23.39
N ARG A 49 -4.45 -20.35 -22.85
CA ARG A 49 -5.02 -19.19 -23.55
C ARG A 49 -4.08 -17.98 -23.58
N THR A 50 -2.96 -18.03 -22.86
CA THR A 50 -1.95 -16.97 -22.90
C THR A 50 -1.39 -16.79 -24.31
N LYS A 51 -1.55 -15.60 -24.88
CA LYS A 51 -0.91 -15.24 -26.16
C LYS A 51 0.60 -15.21 -25.92
N ARG A 52 1.37 -16.01 -26.67
CA ARG A 52 2.81 -15.77 -26.83
C ARG A 52 2.97 -14.37 -27.44
N LEU A 53 3.53 -13.45 -26.64
CA LEU A 53 4.03 -12.16 -27.12
C LEU A 53 5.10 -12.37 -28.19
#